data_AF-Q97GF9-F1
#
_entry.id   AF-Q97GF9-F1
#
_cell.length_a   1.000
_cell.length_b   1.000
_cell.length_c   1.000
_cell.angle_alpha   90.00
_cell.angle_beta   90.00
_cell.angle_gamma   90.00
#
_symmetry.space_group_name_H-M   'P 1'
#
loop_
_entity.id
_entity.type
_entity.pdbx_description
1 polymer ?
#
loop_
_entity_poly.entity_id
_entity_poly.type
_entity_poly.pdbx_seq_one_letter_code
_entity_poly.pdbx_strand_id
1 'polypeptide(L)'
;MAVSKIWSLRGGRKMDNKILIITDGKRNIPYKEVITFYDIDIFNMDKLNFIKEISHSLVIVDTDSSSKCITIGNIIRLSNMWIPILIVVNAKTSLTEEFQYLNDIKGLGQIKILRWKGKYPYEIVDNIQSILKPMYFIKPSDIAVVIPIYNEAARINYVYDFISKIKIMIEKGFTNASIFFLNDGSTDQTEELVNKLLEHYRENVEWIDDKASISYYKLDYNTKKAGTYIEALSYIRADTIIFVDSDDSFKIDDIALMLNIIKLGYYDIVIGTKDKTADDRNLARRIVSFFKRFVTKPLLPCKIDDSQTGLKIMNWNCAKYILPYLHEDMQLAIDLEMLYIAKKLKFRVFQLPVKCTDREGSHVNIIKDSLKFIKSIFKIKRLHRNMN
;
A
#
# COMPACT_ATOMS: atom_id res chain seq x y z
N MET A 1 22.36 -8.13 -46.67
CA MET A 1 23.32 -7.09 -46.26
C MET A 1 22.67 -6.28 -45.15
N ALA A 2 23.28 -6.26 -43.95
CA ALA A 2 22.96 -5.48 -42.74
C ALA A 2 21.48 -5.48 -42.32
N VAL A 3 21.02 -6.24 -41.31
CA VAL A 3 21.29 -6.04 -39.88
C VAL A 3 21.23 -7.39 -39.15
N SER A 4 22.37 -8.07 -38.97
CA SER A 4 22.45 -9.35 -38.24
C SER A 4 23.66 -9.44 -37.30
N LYS A 5 24.16 -8.29 -36.80
CA LYS A 5 25.49 -8.26 -36.16
C LYS A 5 25.67 -7.14 -35.13
N ILE A 6 24.79 -7.02 -34.12
CA ILE A 6 25.04 -6.15 -32.94
C ILE A 6 24.76 -6.85 -31.58
N TRP A 7 24.31 -8.11 -31.53
CA TRP A 7 24.07 -8.83 -30.26
C TRP A 7 25.07 -9.96 -29.96
N SER A 8 26.33 -9.83 -30.39
CA SER A 8 27.34 -10.90 -30.18
C SER A 8 28.66 -10.49 -29.55
N LEU A 9 28.77 -9.33 -28.89
CA LEU A 9 30.03 -8.92 -28.27
C LEU A 9 29.83 -8.28 -26.90
N ARG A 10 29.60 -9.13 -25.90
CA ARG A 10 30.11 -9.02 -24.51
C ARG A 10 29.85 -10.35 -23.81
N GLY A 11 30.92 -11.13 -23.63
CA GLY A 11 30.90 -12.38 -22.87
C GLY A 11 30.71 -12.14 -21.37
N GLY A 12 29.46 -11.92 -20.96
CA GLY A 12 29.00 -11.97 -19.56
C GLY A 12 28.09 -13.19 -19.37
N ARG A 13 28.27 -13.93 -18.28
CA ARG A 13 27.71 -15.26 -18.02
C ARG A 13 26.18 -15.33 -18.18
N LYS A 14 25.71 -16.42 -18.80
CA LYS A 14 24.31 -16.94 -18.83
C LYS A 14 23.68 -17.24 -17.44
N MET A 15 24.25 -16.74 -16.34
CA MET A 15 23.97 -17.18 -14.96
C MET A 15 22.89 -16.36 -14.23
N ASP A 16 22.38 -15.26 -14.79
CA ASP A 16 21.71 -14.23 -13.99
C ASP A 16 20.23 -14.47 -13.64
N ASN A 17 19.59 -15.53 -14.16
CA ASN A 17 18.13 -15.72 -14.04
C ASN A 17 17.67 -17.15 -13.65
N LYS A 18 18.58 -18.03 -13.19
CA LYS A 18 18.21 -19.43 -12.88
C LYS A 18 18.09 -19.66 -11.37
N ILE A 19 16.96 -20.19 -10.92
CA ILE A 19 16.65 -20.47 -9.52
C ILE A 19 16.55 -21.98 -9.32
N LEU A 20 17.23 -22.47 -8.28
CA LEU A 20 17.11 -23.86 -7.85
C LEU A 20 16.06 -23.94 -6.74
N ILE A 21 15.11 -24.85 -6.84
CA ILE A 21 14.10 -25.12 -5.81
C ILE A 21 14.30 -26.54 -5.32
N ILE A 22 14.65 -26.69 -4.05
CA ILE A 22 14.77 -27.98 -3.37
C ILE A 22 13.56 -28.11 -2.46
N THR A 23 12.68 -29.05 -2.78
CA THR A 23 11.41 -29.22 -2.07
C THR A 23 11.07 -30.68 -1.79
N ASP A 24 10.37 -30.93 -0.69
CA ASP A 24 9.71 -32.22 -0.41
C ASP A 24 8.28 -32.31 -0.97
N GLY A 25 7.79 -31.24 -1.58
CA GLY A 25 6.48 -31.14 -2.21
C GLY A 25 5.30 -31.00 -1.24
N LYS A 26 5.50 -31.09 0.09
CA LYS A 26 4.39 -31.19 1.05
C LYS A 26 3.55 -29.92 1.16
N ARG A 27 4.11 -28.75 0.83
CA ARG A 27 3.38 -27.48 0.83
C ARG A 27 2.50 -27.26 -0.40
N ASN A 28 2.62 -28.08 -1.44
CA ASN A 28 1.91 -27.93 -2.72
C ASN A 28 1.98 -26.51 -3.32
N ILE A 29 3.15 -25.86 -3.22
CA ILE A 29 3.35 -24.53 -3.80
C ILE A 29 3.46 -24.66 -5.32
N PRO A 30 2.63 -23.96 -6.12
CA PRO A 30 2.66 -24.06 -7.57
C PRO A 30 3.82 -23.22 -8.15
N TYR A 31 5.06 -23.60 -7.84
CA TYR A 31 6.26 -22.82 -8.16
C TYR A 31 6.36 -22.43 -9.64
N LYS A 32 5.99 -23.32 -10.56
CA LYS A 32 6.00 -23.06 -12.01
C LYS A 32 4.99 -22.00 -12.44
N GLU A 33 3.87 -21.90 -11.74
CA GLU A 33 2.80 -20.93 -12.05
C GLU A 33 3.08 -19.57 -11.40
N VAL A 34 3.79 -19.57 -10.26
CA VAL A 34 4.07 -18.37 -9.48
C VAL A 34 5.38 -17.71 -9.89
N ILE A 35 6.44 -18.50 -10.12
CA ILE A 35 7.77 -18.00 -10.48
C ILE A 35 7.91 -18.05 -12.00
N THR A 36 7.29 -17.09 -12.67
CA THR A 36 7.21 -17.04 -14.15
C THR A 36 8.36 -16.27 -14.80
N PHE A 37 9.04 -15.38 -14.05
CA PHE A 37 10.10 -14.51 -14.56
C PHE A 37 11.52 -15.09 -14.46
N TYR A 38 11.66 -16.29 -13.91
CA TYR A 38 12.94 -16.96 -13.70
C TYR A 38 12.88 -18.38 -14.23
N ASP A 39 14.00 -18.87 -14.76
CA ASP A 39 14.13 -20.27 -15.09
C ASP A 39 14.25 -21.06 -13.79
N ILE A 40 13.32 -21.98 -13.53
CA ILE A 40 13.35 -22.78 -12.31
C ILE A 40 13.72 -24.23 -12.60
N ASP A 41 14.66 -24.76 -11.81
CA ASP A 41 14.85 -26.19 -11.69
C ASP A 41 14.27 -26.65 -10.35
N ILE A 42 13.42 -27.66 -10.36
CA ILE A 42 12.84 -28.23 -9.14
C ILE A 42 13.46 -29.60 -8.90
N PHE A 43 14.10 -29.76 -7.74
CA PHE A 43 14.74 -30.99 -7.31
C PHE A 43 14.08 -31.53 -6.04
N ASN A 44 13.95 -32.86 -6.02
CA ASN A 44 13.65 -33.58 -4.80
C ASN A 44 14.94 -33.74 -3.99
N MET A 45 14.81 -33.53 -2.68
CA MET A 45 15.77 -33.81 -1.61
C MET A 45 16.69 -35.01 -1.85
N ASP A 46 16.13 -36.15 -2.21
CA ASP A 46 16.87 -37.43 -2.30
C ASP A 46 17.95 -37.41 -3.39
N LYS A 47 17.87 -36.45 -4.31
CA LYS A 47 18.81 -36.28 -5.42
C LYS A 47 19.88 -35.22 -5.16
N LEU A 48 19.88 -34.55 -4.01
CA LEU A 48 20.76 -33.41 -3.73
C LEU A 48 22.25 -33.80 -3.73
N ASN A 49 22.58 -34.99 -3.21
CA ASN A 49 23.98 -35.49 -3.14
C ASN A 49 24.60 -35.74 -4.53
N PHE A 50 23.81 -35.74 -5.60
CA PHE A 50 24.31 -35.91 -6.97
C PHE A 50 24.62 -34.59 -7.67
N ILE A 51 24.31 -33.45 -7.04
CA ILE A 51 24.59 -32.13 -7.58
C ILE A 51 26.05 -31.77 -7.25
N LYS A 52 26.92 -31.89 -8.25
CA LYS A 52 28.36 -31.61 -8.11
C LYS A 52 28.67 -30.11 -8.04
N GLU A 53 27.83 -29.28 -8.67
CA GLU A 53 28.00 -27.84 -8.72
C GLU A 53 26.64 -27.16 -8.83
N ILE A 54 26.41 -26.10 -8.04
CA ILE A 54 25.20 -25.30 -8.08
C ILE A 54 25.53 -23.98 -8.79
N SER A 55 25.15 -23.90 -10.07
CA SER A 55 25.40 -22.75 -10.94
C SER A 55 24.25 -21.73 -10.97
N HIS A 56 23.40 -21.72 -9.94
CA HIS A 56 22.18 -20.91 -9.85
C HIS A 56 22.42 -19.59 -9.13
N SER A 57 21.52 -18.62 -9.33
CA SER A 57 21.63 -17.29 -8.72
C SER A 57 21.08 -17.27 -7.29
N LEU A 58 20.11 -18.14 -6.98
CA LEU A 58 19.42 -18.28 -5.70
C LEU A 58 18.99 -19.73 -5.53
N VAL A 59 19.01 -20.23 -4.29
CA VAL A 59 18.37 -21.51 -3.94
C VAL A 59 17.20 -21.28 -3.01
N ILE A 60 16.04 -21.84 -3.36
CA ILE A 60 14.86 -21.92 -2.50
C ILE A 60 14.86 -23.29 -1.83
N VAL A 61 14.79 -23.30 -0.50
CA VAL A 61 14.70 -24.53 0.30
C VAL A 61 13.35 -24.57 0.97
N ASP A 62 12.55 -25.58 0.62
CA ASP A 62 11.18 -25.74 1.07
C ASP A 62 10.95 -27.15 1.60
N THR A 63 11.01 -27.32 2.92
CA THR A 63 10.71 -28.62 3.54
C THR A 63 9.79 -28.47 4.74
N ASP A 64 9.22 -29.60 5.15
CA ASP A 64 8.40 -29.72 6.35
C ASP A 64 9.19 -29.75 7.66
N SER A 65 10.52 -29.83 7.61
CA SER A 65 11.36 -30.14 8.76
C SER A 65 12.56 -29.21 8.86
N SER A 66 12.73 -28.61 10.04
CA SER A 66 13.81 -27.66 10.27
C SER A 66 15.21 -28.27 10.12
N SER A 67 15.42 -29.46 10.67
CA SER A 67 16.69 -30.18 10.57
C SER A 67 17.05 -30.52 9.12
N LYS A 68 16.06 -30.84 8.29
CA LYS A 68 16.24 -31.05 6.85
C LYS A 68 16.66 -29.75 6.17
N CYS A 69 15.94 -28.66 6.39
CA CYS A 69 16.31 -27.33 5.87
C CYS A 69 17.75 -26.95 6.20
N ILE A 70 18.18 -27.14 7.45
CA ILE A 70 19.56 -26.84 7.89
C ILE A 70 20.58 -27.72 7.16
N THR A 71 20.30 -29.02 7.05
CA THR A 71 21.17 -29.97 6.37
C THR A 71 21.36 -29.60 4.89
N ILE A 72 20.27 -29.33 4.19
CA ILE A 72 20.28 -28.87 2.79
C ILE A 72 21.05 -27.56 2.66
N GLY A 73 20.77 -26.59 3.53
CA GLY A 73 21.44 -25.30 3.55
C GLY A 73 22.95 -25.49 3.64
N ASN A 74 23.43 -26.34 4.54
CA ASN A 74 24.84 -26.63 4.68
C ASN A 74 25.43 -27.39 3.47
N ILE A 75 24.70 -28.32 2.85
CA ILE A 75 25.13 -28.98 1.61
C ILE A 75 25.30 -27.97 0.45
N ILE A 76 24.33 -27.06 0.29
CA ILE A 76 24.41 -25.98 -0.71
C ILE A 76 25.67 -25.14 -0.47
N ARG A 77 25.96 -24.84 0.80
CA ARG A 77 27.08 -23.99 1.21
C ARG A 77 28.44 -24.63 1.01
N LEU A 78 28.52 -25.97 1.08
CA LEU A 78 29.72 -26.71 0.69
C LEU A 78 30.02 -26.57 -0.81
N SER A 79 28.96 -26.52 -1.64
CA SER A 79 29.10 -26.37 -3.10
C SER A 79 29.38 -24.91 -3.49
N ASN A 80 28.71 -23.96 -2.82
CA ASN A 80 28.90 -22.53 -3.03
C ASN A 80 28.56 -21.76 -1.75
N MET A 81 29.60 -21.28 -1.04
CA MET A 81 29.42 -20.61 0.25
C MET A 81 28.69 -19.26 0.16
N TRP A 82 28.63 -18.64 -1.02
CA TRP A 82 28.11 -17.29 -1.26
C TRP A 82 26.68 -17.25 -1.79
N ILE A 83 26.17 -18.37 -2.31
CA ILE A 83 24.85 -18.38 -2.96
C ILE A 83 23.75 -17.95 -1.98
N PRO A 84 22.87 -17.01 -2.32
CA PRO A 84 21.75 -16.68 -1.46
C PRO A 84 20.82 -17.88 -1.27
N ILE A 85 20.22 -18.00 -0.08
CA ILE A 85 19.26 -19.05 0.24
C ILE A 85 17.96 -18.40 0.75
N LEU A 86 16.84 -18.74 0.12
CA LEU A 86 15.49 -18.39 0.56
C LEU A 86 14.83 -19.63 1.18
N ILE A 87 14.56 -19.60 2.48
CA ILE A 87 13.94 -20.71 3.19
C ILE A 87 12.44 -20.47 3.27
N VAL A 88 11.65 -21.42 2.77
CA VAL A 88 10.18 -21.35 2.82
C VAL A 88 9.69 -22.14 4.03
N VAL A 89 9.00 -21.45 4.93
CA VAL A 89 8.50 -22.02 6.19
C VAL A 89 6.98 -21.88 6.28
N ASN A 90 6.37 -22.60 7.23
CA ASN A 90 4.94 -22.44 7.50
C ASN A 90 4.68 -21.03 8.06
N ALA A 91 3.50 -20.47 7.79
CA ALA A 91 3.07 -19.22 8.40
C ALA A 91 3.12 -19.23 9.95
N LYS A 92 2.99 -20.43 10.56
CA LYS A 92 3.01 -20.66 12.02
C LYS A 92 4.37 -21.07 12.58
N THR A 93 5.44 -21.10 11.77
CA THR A 93 6.78 -21.46 12.25
C THR A 93 7.24 -20.51 13.36
N SER A 94 7.86 -21.06 14.41
CA SER A 94 8.26 -20.30 15.60
C SER A 94 9.52 -19.47 15.34
N LEU A 95 9.70 -18.35 16.05
CA LEU A 95 10.93 -17.56 15.97
C LEU A 95 12.17 -18.35 16.36
N THR A 96 12.07 -19.21 17.38
CA THR A 96 13.18 -20.08 17.81
C THR A 96 13.68 -20.97 16.68
N GLU A 97 12.75 -21.53 15.91
CA GLU A 97 13.06 -22.34 14.73
C GLU A 97 13.65 -21.49 13.60
N GLU A 98 13.16 -20.26 13.40
CA GLU A 98 13.75 -19.32 12.44
C GLU A 98 15.19 -18.93 12.80
N PHE A 99 15.47 -18.71 14.09
CA PHE A 99 16.81 -18.44 14.58
C PHE A 99 17.75 -19.63 14.39
N GLN A 100 17.27 -20.86 14.51
CA GLN A 100 18.08 -22.06 14.20
C GLN A 100 18.55 -22.05 12.75
N TYR A 101 17.69 -21.68 11.79
CA TYR A 101 18.13 -21.56 10.39
C TYR A 101 19.26 -20.55 10.21
N LEU A 102 19.14 -19.38 10.84
CA LEU A 102 20.13 -18.30 10.73
C LEU A 102 21.46 -18.65 11.42
N ASN A 103 21.41 -19.42 12.50
CA ASN A 103 22.60 -19.79 13.27
C ASN A 103 23.31 -21.02 12.72
N ASP A 104 22.55 -22.02 12.27
CA ASP A 104 23.07 -23.37 12.01
C ASP A 104 23.39 -23.62 10.52
N ILE A 105 22.83 -22.82 9.61
CA ILE A 105 23.25 -22.81 8.21
C ILE A 105 24.49 -21.92 8.09
N LYS A 106 25.63 -22.55 7.81
CA LYS A 106 26.95 -21.88 7.77
C LYS A 106 27.22 -21.25 6.40
N GLY A 107 28.22 -20.37 6.33
CA GLY A 107 28.67 -19.70 5.10
C GLY A 107 28.40 -18.20 5.08
N LEU A 108 28.62 -17.56 3.94
CA LEU A 108 28.71 -16.09 3.83
C LEU A 108 27.59 -15.46 2.98
N GLY A 109 26.89 -16.24 2.18
CA GLY A 109 25.78 -15.71 1.38
C GLY A 109 24.55 -15.41 2.23
N GLN A 110 23.69 -14.53 1.70
CA GLN A 110 22.46 -14.13 2.38
C GLN A 110 21.55 -15.33 2.69
N ILE A 111 20.92 -15.31 3.86
CA ILE A 111 19.80 -16.19 4.20
C ILE A 111 18.58 -15.29 4.39
N LYS A 112 17.48 -15.65 3.75
CA LYS A 112 16.18 -15.00 3.94
C LYS A 112 15.13 -16.06 4.22
N ILE A 113 14.15 -15.73 5.05
CA ILE A 113 13.05 -16.62 5.42
C ILE A 113 11.75 -16.03 4.88
N LEU A 114 10.98 -16.86 4.18
CA LEU A 114 9.64 -16.56 3.69
C LEU A 114 8.62 -17.44 4.42
N ARG A 115 7.68 -16.80 5.12
CA ARG A 115 6.51 -17.47 5.67
C ARG A 115 5.46 -17.64 4.59
N TRP A 116 5.30 -18.86 4.09
CA TRP A 116 4.35 -19.13 3.02
C TRP A 116 2.90 -18.92 3.45
N LYS A 117 2.15 -18.20 2.62
CA LYS A 117 0.70 -18.03 2.74
C LYS A 117 0.07 -18.29 1.37
N GLY A 118 -0.73 -19.34 1.24
CA GLY A 118 -1.37 -19.67 -0.04
C GLY A 118 -2.25 -18.56 -0.61
N LYS A 119 -2.79 -17.67 0.24
CA LYS A 119 -3.57 -16.50 -0.17
C LYS A 119 -2.73 -15.42 -0.88
N TYR A 120 -1.42 -15.39 -0.68
CA TYR A 120 -0.51 -14.37 -1.22
C TYR A 120 0.67 -15.03 -1.94
N PRO A 121 0.42 -15.76 -3.03
CA PRO A 121 1.44 -16.59 -3.67
C PRO A 121 2.62 -15.77 -4.22
N TYR A 122 2.37 -14.52 -4.64
CA TYR A 122 3.38 -13.65 -5.20
C TYR A 122 4.42 -13.14 -4.19
N GLU A 123 4.20 -13.28 -2.88
CA GLU A 123 5.21 -12.93 -1.86
C GLU A 123 6.54 -13.68 -2.09
N ILE A 124 6.52 -14.85 -2.76
CA ILE A 124 7.75 -15.56 -3.11
C ILE A 124 8.56 -14.84 -4.18
N VAL A 125 7.91 -14.27 -5.19
CA VAL A 125 8.55 -13.54 -6.29
C VAL A 125 9.22 -12.28 -5.76
N ASP A 126 8.52 -11.58 -4.86
CA ASP A 126 9.02 -10.41 -4.14
C ASP A 126 10.31 -10.71 -3.36
N ASN A 127 10.32 -11.83 -2.65
CA ASN A 127 11.47 -12.26 -1.88
C ASN A 127 12.66 -12.64 -2.78
N ILE A 128 12.40 -13.37 -3.87
CA ILE A 128 13.41 -13.69 -4.89
C ILE A 128 14.02 -12.40 -5.45
N GLN A 129 13.19 -11.45 -5.89
CA GLN A 129 13.64 -10.18 -6.46
C GLN A 129 14.47 -9.38 -5.47
N SER A 130 14.02 -9.26 -4.21
CA SER A 130 14.74 -8.52 -3.18
C SER A 130 16.14 -9.07 -2.87
N ILE A 131 16.37 -10.37 -3.10
CA ILE A 131 17.66 -11.03 -2.88
C ILE A 131 18.56 -10.86 -4.11
N LEU A 132 18.04 -11.18 -5.29
CA LEU A 132 18.82 -11.19 -6.53
C LEU A 132 19.09 -9.78 -7.08
N LYS A 133 18.17 -8.87 -6.79
CA LYS A 133 18.13 -7.51 -7.33
C LYS A 133 17.76 -6.57 -6.17
N PRO A 134 18.56 -6.46 -5.09
CA PRO A 134 18.24 -5.67 -3.90
C PRO A 134 18.07 -4.17 -4.20
N MET A 135 18.70 -3.68 -5.28
CA MET A 135 18.50 -2.32 -5.80
C MET A 135 17.12 -2.10 -6.46
N TYR A 136 16.37 -3.18 -6.68
CA TYR A 136 15.05 -3.24 -7.31
C TYR A 136 14.00 -3.81 -6.34
N PHE A 137 14.20 -3.63 -5.03
CA PHE A 137 13.15 -3.78 -4.00
C PHE A 137 11.81 -3.34 -4.58
N ILE A 138 10.74 -4.16 -4.51
CA ILE A 138 9.45 -3.89 -5.19
C ILE A 138 9.16 -2.41 -5.04
N LYS A 139 9.20 -1.68 -6.16
CA LYS A 139 8.92 -0.26 -6.13
C LYS A 139 7.57 -0.13 -5.42
N PRO A 140 7.49 0.58 -4.29
CA PRO A 140 6.21 1.13 -3.91
C PRO A 140 5.68 1.82 -5.16
N SER A 141 4.40 1.66 -5.50
CA SER A 141 3.82 2.59 -6.48
C SER A 141 4.20 3.99 -6.01
N ASP A 142 4.91 4.79 -6.82
CA ASP A 142 5.45 6.08 -6.34
C ASP A 142 4.32 6.91 -5.70
N ILE A 143 3.08 6.70 -6.19
CA ILE A 143 1.85 7.31 -5.70
C ILE A 143 0.73 6.26 -5.61
N ALA A 144 0.02 6.19 -4.49
CA ALA A 144 -1.25 5.50 -4.36
C ALA A 144 -2.38 6.51 -4.14
N VAL A 145 -3.39 6.49 -5.00
CA VAL A 145 -4.63 7.26 -4.85
C VAL A 145 -5.70 6.38 -4.25
N VAL A 146 -6.04 6.62 -3.00
CA VAL A 146 -7.04 5.89 -2.23
C VAL A 146 -8.35 6.67 -2.26
N ILE A 147 -9.38 6.02 -2.79
CA ILE A 147 -10.71 6.56 -2.99
C ILE A 147 -11.70 5.74 -2.14
N PRO A 148 -12.07 6.21 -0.95
CA PRO A 148 -13.12 5.58 -0.16
C PRO A 148 -14.48 5.80 -0.83
N ILE A 149 -15.31 4.75 -0.86
CA ILE A 149 -16.66 4.79 -1.42
C ILE A 149 -17.65 4.14 -0.46
N TYR A 150 -18.83 4.74 -0.30
CA TYR A 150 -19.91 4.18 0.48
C TYR A 150 -21.26 4.66 -0.06
N ASN A 151 -22.08 3.74 -0.55
CA ASN A 151 -23.41 4.02 -1.10
C ASN A 151 -23.41 5.21 -2.08
N GLU A 152 -22.53 5.13 -3.08
CA GLU A 152 -22.31 6.15 -4.11
C GLU A 152 -23.07 5.86 -5.41
N ALA A 153 -23.97 4.87 -5.45
CA ALA A 153 -24.66 4.47 -6.68
C ALA A 153 -25.39 5.64 -7.36
N ALA A 154 -26.05 6.51 -6.58
CA ALA A 154 -26.74 7.70 -7.08
C ALA A 154 -25.81 8.79 -7.63
N ARG A 155 -24.51 8.73 -7.28
CA ARG A 155 -23.48 9.73 -7.63
C ARG A 155 -22.37 9.14 -8.49
N ILE A 156 -22.57 7.94 -9.05
CA ILE A 156 -21.52 7.18 -9.73
C ILE A 156 -20.91 7.94 -10.91
N ASN A 157 -21.68 8.77 -11.61
CA ASN A 157 -21.15 9.58 -12.72
C ASN A 157 -20.02 10.52 -12.26
N TYR A 158 -20.14 11.08 -11.06
CA TYR A 158 -19.09 11.92 -10.49
C TYR A 158 -17.85 11.11 -10.13
N VAL A 159 -18.04 9.89 -9.65
CA VAL A 159 -16.94 8.94 -9.41
C VAL A 159 -16.21 8.67 -10.73
N TYR A 160 -16.94 8.42 -11.82
CA TYR A 160 -16.36 8.16 -13.14
C TYR A 160 -15.58 9.36 -13.69
N ASP A 161 -16.15 10.57 -13.61
CA ASP A 161 -15.49 11.80 -14.04
C ASP A 161 -14.20 12.04 -13.27
N PHE A 162 -14.25 11.85 -11.95
CA PHE A 162 -13.09 12.03 -11.08
C PHE A 162 -11.95 11.06 -11.44
N ILE A 163 -12.29 9.80 -11.68
CA ILE A 163 -11.31 8.75 -12.01
C ILE A 163 -10.66 9.03 -13.35
N SER A 164 -11.45 9.41 -14.36
CA SER A 164 -10.96 9.77 -15.68
C SER A 164 -9.92 10.89 -15.59
N LYS A 165 -10.21 11.90 -14.78
CA LYS A 165 -9.32 13.03 -14.51
C LYS A 165 -8.05 12.63 -13.75
N ILE A 166 -8.14 11.80 -12.72
CA ILE A 166 -6.99 11.27 -11.96
C ILE A 166 -6.09 10.43 -12.88
N LYS A 167 -6.69 9.57 -13.71
CA LYS A 167 -5.97 8.73 -14.67
C LYS A 167 -5.18 9.59 -15.66
N ILE A 168 -5.81 10.61 -16.25
CA ILE A 168 -5.13 11.56 -17.15
C ILE A 168 -3.96 12.26 -16.44
N MET A 169 -4.15 12.69 -15.19
CA MET A 169 -3.09 13.32 -14.38
C MET A 169 -1.90 12.37 -14.17
N ILE A 170 -2.19 11.10 -13.84
CA ILE A 170 -1.17 10.07 -13.62
C ILE A 170 -0.43 9.79 -14.94
N GLU A 171 -1.15 9.45 -16.00
CA GLU A 171 -0.56 9.03 -17.29
C GLU A 171 0.33 10.11 -17.92
N LYS A 172 -0.06 11.38 -17.78
CA LYS A 172 0.66 12.51 -18.37
C LYS A 172 1.72 13.11 -17.46
N GLY A 173 1.53 13.02 -16.14
CA GLY A 173 2.33 13.77 -15.16
C GLY A 173 3.23 12.93 -14.27
N PHE A 174 2.99 11.61 -14.15
CA PHE A 174 3.69 10.76 -13.20
C PHE A 174 4.08 9.40 -13.82
N THR A 175 5.15 8.81 -13.28
CA THR A 175 5.76 7.59 -13.86
C THR A 175 5.14 6.31 -13.34
N ASN A 176 4.76 6.26 -12.05
CA ASN A 176 4.11 5.11 -11.43
C ASN A 176 3.03 5.58 -10.45
N ALA A 177 1.77 5.24 -10.70
CA ALA A 177 0.75 5.38 -9.68
C ALA A 177 -0.28 4.25 -9.73
N SER A 178 -1.04 4.11 -8.65
CA SER A 178 -2.12 3.14 -8.56
C SER A 178 -3.34 3.78 -7.91
N ILE A 179 -4.54 3.42 -8.37
CA ILE A 179 -5.81 3.87 -7.82
C ILE A 179 -6.43 2.70 -7.04
N PHE A 180 -6.88 2.96 -5.83
CA PHE A 180 -7.48 1.97 -4.94
C PHE A 180 -8.87 2.41 -4.51
N PHE A 181 -9.89 1.68 -4.94
CA PHE A 181 -11.25 1.81 -4.42
C PHE A 181 -11.41 1.00 -3.16
N LEU A 182 -11.74 1.67 -2.06
CA LEU A 182 -12.03 1.00 -0.80
C LEU A 182 -13.50 1.23 -0.47
N ASN A 183 -14.30 0.19 -0.69
CA ASN A 183 -15.72 0.18 -0.41
C ASN A 183 -15.98 -0.09 1.06
N ASP A 184 -16.55 0.88 1.76
CA ASP A 184 -16.83 0.84 3.20
C ASP A 184 -18.13 0.06 3.50
N GLY A 185 -18.27 -1.14 2.96
CA GLY A 185 -19.43 -2.00 3.17
C GLY A 185 -20.73 -1.45 2.58
N SER A 186 -20.69 -0.95 1.34
CA SER A 186 -21.90 -0.48 0.63
C SER A 186 -22.96 -1.57 0.53
N THR A 187 -24.21 -1.14 0.69
CA THR A 187 -25.42 -1.99 0.66
C THR A 187 -26.33 -1.69 -0.53
N ASP A 188 -25.95 -0.72 -1.38
CA ASP A 188 -26.63 -0.37 -2.62
C ASP A 188 -25.88 -0.95 -3.84
N GLN A 189 -26.21 -0.45 -5.05
CA GLN A 189 -25.62 -0.90 -6.30
C GLN A 189 -24.19 -0.38 -6.56
N THR A 190 -23.53 0.28 -5.59
CA THR A 190 -22.20 0.88 -5.78
C THR A 190 -21.16 -0.14 -6.24
N GLU A 191 -21.16 -1.33 -5.64
CA GLU A 191 -20.19 -2.39 -5.97
C GLU A 191 -20.33 -2.87 -7.41
N GLU A 192 -21.56 -3.12 -7.86
CA GLU A 192 -21.84 -3.55 -9.23
C GLU A 192 -21.39 -2.49 -10.24
N LEU A 193 -21.69 -1.22 -9.97
CA LEU A 193 -21.34 -0.10 -10.85
C LEU A 193 -19.83 0.17 -10.91
N VAL A 194 -19.12 0.00 -9.79
CA VAL A 194 -17.66 0.11 -9.76
C VAL A 194 -17.02 -1.08 -10.49
N ASN A 195 -17.53 -2.30 -10.34
CA ASN A 195 -17.01 -3.44 -11.09
C ASN A 195 -17.19 -3.27 -12.60
N LYS A 196 -18.35 -2.79 -13.06
CA LYS A 196 -18.58 -2.44 -14.48
C LYS A 196 -17.59 -1.40 -14.99
N LEU A 197 -17.25 -0.41 -14.18
CA LEU A 197 -16.24 0.59 -14.53
C LEU A 197 -14.85 -0.04 -14.67
N LEU A 198 -14.48 -0.94 -13.75
CA LEU A 198 -13.19 -1.62 -13.77
C LEU A 198 -13.06 -2.54 -14.98
N GLU A 199 -14.14 -3.25 -15.34
CA GLU A 199 -14.22 -4.06 -16.56
C GLU A 199 -14.04 -3.18 -17.80
N HIS A 200 -14.80 -2.09 -17.91
CA HIS A 200 -14.66 -1.13 -19.00
C HIS A 200 -13.23 -0.59 -19.12
N TYR A 201 -12.57 -0.28 -18.00
CA TYR A 201 -11.18 0.17 -18.04
C TYR A 201 -10.22 -0.93 -18.48
N ARG A 202 -10.40 -2.18 -18.03
CA ARG A 202 -9.54 -3.31 -18.42
C ARG A 202 -9.66 -3.65 -19.90
N GLU A 203 -10.87 -3.58 -20.47
CA GLU A 203 -11.12 -3.90 -21.87
C GLU A 203 -10.58 -2.84 -22.85
N ASN A 204 -10.49 -1.58 -22.40
CA ASN A 204 -10.05 -0.46 -23.23
C ASN A 204 -8.56 -0.09 -23.06
N VAL A 205 -7.75 -0.89 -22.35
CA VAL A 205 -6.28 -0.66 -22.28
C VAL A 205 -5.61 -1.28 -23.51
N GLU A 206 -5.47 -0.51 -24.59
CA GLU A 206 -4.76 -0.93 -25.81
C GLU A 206 -3.22 -0.96 -25.70
N TRP A 207 -2.63 -0.63 -24.55
CA TRP A 207 -1.17 -0.49 -24.43
C TRP A 207 -0.59 -1.17 -23.18
N ILE A 208 0.50 -1.90 -23.39
CA ILE A 208 1.31 -2.68 -22.42
C ILE A 208 2.03 -1.77 -21.38
N ASP A 209 1.69 -0.48 -21.28
CA ASP A 209 2.30 0.48 -20.36
C ASP A 209 1.27 0.92 -19.30
N ASP A 210 0.97 0.02 -18.37
CA ASP A 210 -0.05 0.18 -17.34
C ASP A 210 0.47 1.10 -16.21
N LYS A 211 0.71 2.38 -16.51
CA LYS A 211 1.22 3.40 -15.57
C LYS A 211 0.29 3.67 -14.38
N ALA A 212 -0.96 3.19 -14.47
CA ALA A 212 -2.04 3.41 -13.52
C ALA A 212 -2.85 2.12 -13.29
N SER A 213 -2.42 1.25 -12.35
CA SER A 213 -3.23 0.09 -11.98
C SER A 213 -4.42 0.50 -11.12
N ILE A 214 -5.59 -0.12 -11.35
CA ILE A 214 -6.81 0.14 -10.56
C ILE A 214 -7.20 -1.11 -9.79
N SER A 215 -7.29 -0.98 -8.46
CA SER A 215 -7.66 -2.05 -7.53
C SER A 215 -8.94 -1.71 -6.79
N TYR A 216 -9.70 -2.74 -6.41
CA TYR A 216 -10.92 -2.62 -5.63
C TYR A 216 -10.90 -3.58 -4.45
N TYR A 217 -11.37 -3.11 -3.31
CA TYR A 217 -11.54 -3.90 -2.11
C TYR A 217 -12.78 -3.44 -1.34
N LYS A 218 -13.49 -4.38 -0.74
CA LYS A 218 -14.71 -4.13 0.04
C LYS A 218 -14.54 -4.62 1.47
N LEU A 219 -14.89 -3.76 2.42
CA LEU A 219 -15.02 -4.09 3.83
C LEU A 219 -16.35 -4.79 4.10
N ASP A 220 -16.36 -5.67 5.11
CA ASP A 220 -17.53 -6.48 5.47
C ASP A 220 -18.70 -5.64 6.02
N TYR A 221 -18.40 -4.46 6.59
CA TYR A 221 -19.39 -3.56 7.16
C TYR A 221 -18.95 -2.09 7.06
N ASN A 222 -19.90 -1.18 7.30
CA ASN A 222 -19.66 0.26 7.25
C ASN A 222 -18.93 0.79 8.50
N THR A 223 -17.71 1.26 8.30
CA THR A 223 -16.82 1.84 9.32
C THR A 223 -16.86 3.38 9.35
N LYS A 224 -17.72 4.00 8.54
CA LYS A 224 -17.93 5.45 8.42
C LYS A 224 -16.64 6.19 8.05
N LYS A 225 -15.79 5.60 7.20
CA LYS A 225 -14.48 6.07 6.69
C LYS A 225 -13.26 5.43 7.36
N ALA A 226 -13.26 5.20 8.66
CA ALA A 226 -12.03 4.87 9.39
C ALA A 226 -11.36 3.56 8.92
N GLY A 227 -12.16 2.52 8.68
CA GLY A 227 -11.71 1.23 8.19
C GLY A 227 -11.04 1.35 6.83
N THR A 228 -11.58 2.16 5.92
CA THR A 228 -10.95 2.37 4.60
C THR A 228 -9.56 3.00 4.72
N TYR A 229 -9.36 3.94 5.65
CA TYR A 229 -8.05 4.53 5.90
C TYR A 229 -7.08 3.51 6.48
N ILE A 230 -7.52 2.75 7.49
CA ILE A 230 -6.69 1.73 8.15
C ILE A 230 -6.32 0.62 7.17
N GLU A 231 -7.26 0.15 6.36
CA GLU A 231 -7.04 -0.89 5.35
C GLU A 231 -6.04 -0.41 4.29
N ALA A 232 -6.22 0.81 3.79
CA ALA A 232 -5.28 1.43 2.85
C ALA A 232 -3.86 1.43 3.40
N LEU A 233 -3.67 1.99 4.59
CA LEU A 233 -2.36 2.09 5.22
C LEU A 233 -1.77 0.71 5.58
N SER A 234 -2.62 -0.28 5.85
CA SER A 234 -2.20 -1.64 6.21
C SER A 234 -1.68 -2.43 5.01
N TYR A 235 -2.30 -2.31 3.83
CA TYR A 235 -2.01 -3.18 2.68
C TYR A 235 -1.34 -2.47 1.51
N ILE A 236 -1.59 -1.19 1.30
CA ILE A 236 -1.01 -0.45 0.17
C ILE A 236 0.43 -0.08 0.51
N ARG A 237 1.34 -0.25 -0.45
CA ARG A 237 2.75 0.12 -0.35
C ARG A 237 3.07 1.13 -1.44
N ALA A 238 3.19 2.39 -1.05
CA ALA A 238 3.44 3.50 -1.95
C ALA A 238 4.27 4.58 -1.26
N ASP A 239 5.20 5.23 -1.98
CA ASP A 239 6.03 6.31 -1.42
C ASP A 239 5.18 7.50 -0.96
N THR A 240 4.11 7.77 -1.71
CA THR A 240 3.12 8.79 -1.42
C THR A 240 1.72 8.20 -1.45
N ILE A 241 0.94 8.41 -0.40
CA ILE A 241 -0.47 7.98 -0.32
C ILE A 241 -1.36 9.22 -0.34
N ILE A 242 -2.32 9.25 -1.27
CA ILE A 242 -3.33 10.29 -1.43
C ILE A 242 -4.66 9.70 -0.98
N PHE A 243 -5.30 10.30 0.02
CA PHE A 243 -6.71 10.07 0.34
C PHE A 243 -7.52 11.19 -0.28
N VAL A 244 -8.54 10.84 -1.05
CA VAL A 244 -9.42 11.80 -1.70
C VAL A 244 -10.84 11.26 -1.84
N ASP A 245 -11.83 12.08 -1.49
CA ASP A 245 -13.25 11.72 -1.64
C ASP A 245 -13.59 11.49 -3.13
N SER A 246 -14.52 10.56 -3.38
CA SER A 246 -14.88 10.08 -4.72
C SER A 246 -15.82 10.99 -5.51
N ASP A 247 -16.30 12.08 -4.91
CA ASP A 247 -17.41 12.89 -5.43
C ASP A 247 -16.97 14.02 -6.37
N ASP A 248 -15.74 13.98 -6.92
CA ASP A 248 -15.16 15.01 -7.80
C ASP A 248 -15.20 16.43 -7.20
N SER A 249 -15.24 16.55 -5.86
CA SER A 249 -15.32 17.86 -5.20
C SER A 249 -14.01 18.64 -5.23
N PHE A 250 -12.88 17.99 -5.51
CA PHE A 250 -11.55 18.62 -5.54
C PHE A 250 -11.02 18.76 -6.95
N LYS A 251 -10.37 19.90 -7.23
CA LYS A 251 -9.70 20.09 -8.51
C LYS A 251 -8.44 19.23 -8.60
N ILE A 252 -8.22 18.62 -9.75
CA ILE A 252 -6.99 17.87 -10.06
C ILE A 252 -5.74 18.72 -9.88
N ASP A 253 -5.80 19.98 -10.28
CA ASP A 253 -4.68 20.92 -10.14
C ASP A 253 -4.23 21.06 -8.67
N ASP A 254 -5.19 21.05 -7.74
CA ASP A 254 -4.90 21.12 -6.30
C ASP A 254 -4.24 19.82 -5.81
N ILE A 255 -4.71 18.66 -6.28
CA ILE A 255 -4.12 17.36 -5.98
C ILE A 255 -2.68 17.29 -6.51
N ALA A 256 -2.45 17.72 -7.76
CA ALA A 256 -1.14 17.77 -8.40
C ALA A 256 -0.19 18.73 -7.65
N LEU A 257 -0.68 19.90 -7.22
CA LEU A 257 0.10 20.85 -6.43
C LEU A 257 0.49 20.28 -5.07
N MET A 258 -0.45 19.68 -4.33
CA MET A 258 -0.16 19.04 -3.05
C MET A 258 0.86 17.91 -3.20
N LEU A 259 0.75 17.14 -4.29
CA LEU A 259 1.69 16.07 -4.62
C LEU A 259 3.09 16.59 -4.94
N ASN A 260 3.21 17.70 -5.66
CA ASN A 260 4.50 18.35 -5.87
C ASN A 260 5.10 18.85 -4.56
N ILE A 261 4.29 19.45 -3.68
CA ILE A 261 4.74 19.96 -2.38
C ILE A 261 5.30 18.83 -1.50
N ILE A 262 4.60 17.68 -1.39
CA ILE A 262 5.07 16.59 -0.54
C ILE A 262 6.36 15.96 -1.08
N LYS A 263 6.51 15.88 -2.41
CA LYS A 263 7.70 15.35 -3.07
C LYS A 263 8.96 16.21 -2.86
N LEU A 264 8.83 17.47 -2.45
CA LEU A 264 9.98 18.28 -2.03
C LEU A 264 10.63 17.77 -0.73
N GLY A 265 9.94 16.92 0.05
CA GLY A 265 10.48 16.29 1.26
C GLY A 265 10.47 17.17 2.52
N TYR A 266 9.96 18.41 2.44
CA TYR A 266 9.84 19.32 3.59
C TYR A 266 8.67 18.99 4.53
N TYR A 267 7.66 18.27 4.03
CA TYR A 267 6.47 17.92 4.78
C TYR A 267 6.22 16.42 4.72
N ASP A 268 5.66 15.91 5.81
CA ASP A 268 5.30 14.50 5.95
C ASP A 268 3.84 14.24 5.59
N ILE A 269 3.00 15.26 5.81
CA ILE A 269 1.58 15.28 5.42
C ILE A 269 1.26 16.64 4.80
N VAL A 270 0.54 16.64 3.69
CA VAL A 270 -0.08 17.82 3.10
C VAL A 270 -1.60 17.62 3.11
N ILE A 271 -2.35 18.52 3.75
CA ILE A 271 -3.80 18.45 3.81
C ILE A 271 -4.43 19.62 3.05
N GLY A 272 -5.52 19.37 2.36
CA GLY A 272 -6.35 20.44 1.83
C GLY A 272 -7.07 21.17 2.96
N THR A 273 -7.38 22.43 2.79
CA THR A 273 -8.46 23.12 3.52
C THR A 273 -9.33 23.83 2.51
N LYS A 274 -10.65 23.83 2.69
CA LYS A 274 -11.52 24.56 1.76
C LYS A 274 -11.17 26.05 1.81
N ASP A 275 -10.95 26.66 0.65
CA ASP A 275 -10.73 28.11 0.54
C ASP A 275 -11.90 28.89 1.18
N LYS A 276 -11.58 30.01 1.83
CA LYS A 276 -12.56 30.88 2.50
C LYS A 276 -13.54 31.51 1.51
N THR A 277 -13.24 31.49 0.22
CA THR A 277 -14.07 32.02 -0.87
C THR A 277 -15.29 31.16 -1.23
N ALA A 278 -15.45 29.96 -0.65
CA ALA A 278 -16.66 29.14 -0.75
C ALA A 278 -17.79 29.66 0.15
N ASP A 279 -18.14 30.94 -0.01
CA ASP A 279 -18.90 31.77 0.93
C ASP A 279 -20.44 31.64 0.82
N ASP A 280 -20.98 30.84 -0.11
CA ASP A 280 -22.43 30.61 -0.28
C ASP A 280 -23.01 29.59 0.72
N ARG A 281 -22.46 29.51 1.94
CA ARG A 281 -22.95 28.59 2.97
C ARG A 281 -23.94 29.28 3.90
N ASN A 282 -25.06 28.59 4.15
CA ASN A 282 -25.99 28.89 5.24
C ASN A 282 -25.22 29.21 6.55
N LEU A 283 -25.54 30.34 7.17
CA LEU A 283 -24.92 30.85 8.40
C LEU A 283 -24.77 29.78 9.50
N ALA A 284 -25.75 28.88 9.64
CA ALA A 284 -25.70 27.79 10.61
C ALA A 284 -24.52 26.84 10.37
N ARG A 285 -24.22 26.48 9.11
CA ARG A 285 -23.07 25.62 8.76
C ARG A 285 -21.74 26.33 9.01
N ARG A 286 -21.68 27.65 8.81
CA ARG A 286 -20.48 28.46 9.12
C ARG A 286 -20.19 28.47 10.62
N ILE A 287 -21.21 28.68 11.46
CA ILE A 287 -21.07 28.68 12.93
C ILE A 287 -20.62 27.30 13.43
N VAL A 288 -21.25 26.22 12.96
CA VAL A 288 -20.87 24.86 13.34
C VAL A 288 -19.43 24.55 12.92
N SER A 289 -19.04 24.93 11.71
CA SER A 289 -17.66 24.75 11.22
C SER A 289 -16.64 25.54 12.05
N PHE A 290 -16.96 26.80 12.38
CA PHE A 290 -16.12 27.65 13.23
C PHE A 290 -15.92 27.03 14.62
N PHE A 291 -17.00 26.66 15.30
CA PHE A 291 -16.93 26.06 16.63
C PHE A 291 -16.14 24.74 16.61
N LYS A 292 -16.36 23.92 15.59
CA LYS A 292 -15.63 22.66 15.40
C LYS A 292 -14.13 22.89 15.26
N ARG A 293 -13.72 23.83 14.39
CA ARG A 293 -12.31 24.19 14.20
C ARG A 293 -11.68 24.70 15.49
N PHE A 294 -12.41 25.54 16.24
CA PHE A 294 -11.97 26.05 17.53
C PHE A 294 -11.70 24.92 18.54
N VAL A 295 -12.61 23.96 18.69
CA VAL A 295 -12.47 22.85 19.64
C VAL A 295 -11.38 21.85 19.21
N THR A 296 -11.19 21.64 17.90
CA THR A 296 -10.16 20.71 17.40
C THR A 296 -8.76 21.31 17.37
N LYS A 297 -8.62 22.64 17.26
CA LYS A 297 -7.32 23.34 17.13
C LYS A 297 -6.24 22.87 18.12
N PRO A 298 -6.52 22.64 19.42
CA PRO A 298 -5.51 22.17 20.37
C PRO A 298 -4.96 20.78 20.08
N LEU A 299 -5.67 19.96 19.30
CA LEU A 299 -5.25 18.61 18.89
C LEU A 299 -4.41 18.62 17.61
N LEU A 300 -4.40 19.72 16.86
CA LEU A 300 -3.77 19.75 15.54
C LEU A 300 -2.29 20.18 15.63
N PRO A 301 -1.46 19.78 14.64
CA PRO A 301 -0.13 20.33 14.46
C PRO A 301 -0.17 21.87 14.34
N CYS A 302 0.98 22.50 14.58
CA CYS A 302 1.07 23.96 14.50
C CYS A 302 0.65 24.47 13.11
N LYS A 303 -0.07 25.60 13.05
CA LYS A 303 -0.59 26.24 11.82
C LYS A 303 -1.61 25.41 11.02
N ILE A 304 -2.15 24.33 11.60
CA ILE A 304 -3.26 23.56 11.01
C ILE A 304 -4.58 23.98 11.65
N ASP A 305 -5.57 24.34 10.83
CA ASP A 305 -6.88 24.85 11.23
C ASP A 305 -8.04 23.92 10.85
N ASP A 306 -7.79 23.01 9.92
CA ASP A 306 -8.78 22.09 9.39
C ASP A 306 -8.26 20.67 9.47
N SER A 307 -9.00 19.79 10.15
CA SER A 307 -8.68 18.37 10.15
C SER A 307 -9.52 17.58 9.15
N GLN A 308 -10.64 18.13 8.69
CA GLN A 308 -11.75 17.33 8.15
C GLN A 308 -12.02 17.53 6.66
N THR A 309 -10.96 17.75 5.91
CA THR A 309 -11.03 17.74 4.45
C THR A 309 -10.91 16.34 3.88
N GLY A 310 -11.65 16.08 2.80
CA GLY A 310 -11.56 14.84 2.04
C GLY A 310 -10.21 14.59 1.38
N LEU A 311 -9.40 15.64 1.17
CA LEU A 311 -8.13 15.57 0.45
C LEU A 311 -6.93 15.66 1.39
N LYS A 312 -6.14 14.58 1.45
CA LYS A 312 -4.89 14.49 2.23
C LYS A 312 -3.84 13.67 1.50
N ILE A 313 -2.58 14.07 1.59
CA ILE A 313 -1.45 13.37 1.02
C ILE A 313 -0.42 13.14 2.12
N MET A 314 0.14 11.94 2.22
CA MET A 314 1.19 11.61 3.20
C MET A 314 2.28 10.77 2.57
N ASN A 315 3.51 10.89 3.08
CA ASN A 315 4.58 9.99 2.67
C ASN A 315 4.50 8.65 3.42
N TRP A 316 5.11 7.62 2.84
CA TRP A 316 5.08 6.26 3.38
C TRP A 316 5.61 6.16 4.81
N ASN A 317 6.70 6.87 5.10
CA ASN A 317 7.32 6.84 6.42
C ASN A 317 6.32 7.31 7.49
N CYS A 318 5.64 8.44 7.23
CA CYS A 318 4.62 8.98 8.11
C CYS A 318 3.46 7.99 8.31
N ALA A 319 2.92 7.46 7.21
CA ALA A 319 1.85 6.45 7.24
C ALA A 319 2.19 5.27 8.15
N LYS A 320 3.40 4.72 8.04
CA LYS A 320 3.85 3.55 8.80
C LYS A 320 3.92 3.78 10.30
N TYR A 321 4.26 4.99 10.73
CA TYR A 321 4.31 5.35 12.15
C TYR A 321 2.96 5.73 12.73
N ILE A 322 2.04 6.24 11.91
CA ILE A 322 0.69 6.61 12.35
C ILE A 322 -0.21 5.39 12.48
N LEU A 323 -0.16 4.47 11.52
CA LEU A 323 -1.07 3.31 11.41
C LEU A 323 -1.29 2.55 12.74
N PRO A 324 -0.26 2.20 13.54
CA PRO A 324 -0.45 1.41 14.77
C PRO A 324 -1.33 2.06 15.83
N TYR A 325 -1.57 3.36 15.72
CA TYR A 325 -2.34 4.15 16.68
C TYR A 325 -3.75 4.53 16.18
N LEU A 326 -4.09 4.20 14.93
CA LEU A 326 -5.41 4.50 14.40
C LEU A 326 -6.46 3.51 14.92
N HIS A 327 -7.66 4.01 15.22
CA HIS A 327 -8.76 3.19 15.68
C HIS A 327 -9.96 3.31 14.74
N GLU A 328 -10.43 2.17 14.25
CA GLU A 328 -11.60 2.11 13.36
C GLU A 328 -12.85 2.72 14.03
N ASP A 329 -12.97 2.55 15.34
CA ASP A 329 -14.08 3.08 16.13
C ASP A 329 -14.11 4.62 16.23
N MET A 330 -13.10 5.32 15.69
CA MET A 330 -13.15 6.78 15.47
C MET A 330 -14.09 7.18 14.34
N GLN A 331 -14.40 6.29 13.39
CA GLN A 331 -15.33 6.59 12.30
C GLN A 331 -14.91 7.87 11.55
N LEU A 332 -15.82 8.83 11.38
CA LEU A 332 -15.56 10.14 10.74
C LEU A 332 -14.52 11.01 11.47
N ALA A 333 -14.13 10.66 12.70
CA ALA A 333 -13.10 11.37 13.44
C ALA A 333 -11.68 10.86 13.16
N ILE A 334 -11.51 9.86 12.27
CA ILE A 334 -10.21 9.28 11.92
C ILE A 334 -9.21 10.35 11.43
N ASP A 335 -9.67 11.34 10.68
CA ASP A 335 -8.81 12.43 10.20
C ASP A 335 -8.25 13.29 11.34
N LEU A 336 -9.04 13.51 12.39
CA LEU A 336 -8.62 14.24 13.58
C LEU A 336 -7.64 13.40 14.41
N GLU A 337 -7.94 12.11 14.57
CA GLU A 337 -7.05 11.18 15.27
C GLU A 337 -5.69 11.13 14.58
N MET A 338 -5.68 10.93 13.26
CA MET A 338 -4.48 10.90 12.43
C MET A 338 -3.62 12.15 12.60
N LEU A 339 -4.22 13.34 12.58
CA LEU A 339 -3.47 14.60 12.78
C LEU A 339 -3.03 14.81 14.23
N TYR A 340 -3.77 14.30 15.22
CA TYR A 340 -3.33 14.34 16.61
C TYR A 340 -2.13 13.42 16.85
N ILE A 341 -2.15 12.21 16.26
CA ILE A 341 -1.00 11.32 16.27
C ILE A 341 0.18 11.98 15.54
N ALA A 342 -0.05 12.60 14.38
CA ALA A 342 0.99 13.32 13.65
C ALA A 342 1.62 14.44 14.49
N LYS A 343 0.81 15.18 15.25
CA LYS A 343 1.29 16.17 16.21
C LYS A 343 2.15 15.54 17.31
N LYS A 344 1.68 14.45 17.91
CA LYS A 344 2.39 13.75 19.00
C LYS A 344 3.74 13.21 18.53
N LEU A 345 3.79 12.67 17.31
CA LEU A 345 5.00 12.16 16.67
C LEU A 345 5.85 13.26 16.00
N LYS A 346 5.46 14.53 16.12
CA LYS A 346 6.17 15.71 15.59
C LYS A 346 6.38 15.69 14.06
N PHE A 347 5.45 15.08 13.32
CA PHE A 347 5.45 15.13 11.86
C PHE A 347 5.16 16.55 11.36
N ARG A 348 5.79 16.91 10.24
CA ARG A 348 5.66 18.20 9.59
C ARG A 348 4.41 18.18 8.71
N VAL A 349 3.39 18.92 9.12
CA VAL A 349 2.12 18.98 8.39
C VAL A 349 1.97 20.35 7.74
N PHE A 350 1.59 20.37 6.46
CA PHE A 350 1.26 21.57 5.71
C PHE A 350 -0.22 21.57 5.33
N GLN A 351 -0.87 22.73 5.46
CA GLN A 351 -2.25 22.93 5.07
C GLN A 351 -2.30 23.86 3.86
N LEU A 352 -2.86 23.38 2.75
CA LEU A 352 -3.01 24.13 1.50
C LEU A 352 -4.49 24.50 1.28
N PRO A 353 -4.82 25.77 1.04
CA PRO A 353 -6.15 26.14 0.54
C PRO A 353 -6.42 25.48 -0.81
N VAL A 354 -7.53 24.75 -0.92
CA VAL A 354 -7.96 24.05 -2.15
C VAL A 354 -9.38 24.46 -2.51
N LYS A 355 -9.65 24.50 -3.82
CA LYS A 355 -10.99 24.81 -4.34
C LYS A 355 -11.85 23.57 -4.21
N CYS A 356 -12.95 23.70 -3.47
CA CYS A 356 -13.89 22.62 -3.24
C CYS A 356 -15.29 23.04 -3.66
N THR A 357 -15.91 22.28 -4.57
CA THR A 357 -17.33 22.46 -4.92
C THR A 357 -18.19 21.72 -3.91
N ASP A 358 -19.10 22.41 -3.22
CA ASP A 358 -20.06 21.74 -2.35
C ASP A 358 -21.13 21.04 -3.21
N ARG A 359 -21.34 19.75 -2.96
CA ARG A 359 -22.37 18.95 -3.64
C ARG A 359 -23.48 18.57 -2.65
N GLU A 360 -24.73 18.65 -3.10
CA GLU A 360 -25.89 18.33 -2.27
C GLU A 360 -26.03 16.83 -2.01
N GLY A 361 -26.70 16.44 -0.92
CA GLY A 361 -26.99 15.04 -0.59
C GLY A 361 -26.46 14.53 0.76
N SER A 362 -25.82 15.40 1.55
CA SER A 362 -25.33 15.02 2.89
C SER A 362 -26.49 14.86 3.88
N HIS A 363 -26.87 13.61 4.18
CA HIS A 363 -27.81 13.24 5.26
C HIS A 363 -27.16 13.36 6.66
N VAL A 364 -26.57 14.52 6.98
CA VAL A 364 -25.93 14.76 8.28
C VAL A 364 -26.93 15.41 9.24
N ASN A 365 -27.17 14.74 10.37
CA ASN A 365 -27.98 15.31 11.44
C ASN A 365 -27.07 16.17 12.31
N ILE A 366 -27.09 17.48 12.06
CA ILE A 366 -26.17 18.47 12.62
C ILE A 366 -25.99 18.30 14.14
N ILE A 367 -27.06 18.09 14.90
CA ILE A 367 -27.00 18.01 16.37
C ILE A 367 -26.40 16.68 16.83
N LYS A 368 -26.94 15.55 16.34
CA LYS A 368 -26.49 14.22 16.75
C LYS A 368 -25.03 14.00 16.38
N ASP A 369 -24.62 14.43 15.19
CA ASP A 369 -23.26 14.24 14.69
C ASP A 369 -22.26 15.16 15.40
N SER A 370 -22.68 16.38 15.78
CA SER A 370 -21.85 17.27 16.60
C SER A 370 -21.57 16.70 17.99
N LEU A 371 -22.58 16.13 18.68
CA LEU A 371 -22.39 15.51 19.99
C LEU A 371 -21.50 14.27 19.93
N LYS A 372 -21.68 13.42 18.91
CA LYS A 372 -20.79 12.28 18.67
C LYS A 372 -19.35 12.75 18.44
N PHE A 373 -19.16 13.79 17.63
CA PHE A 373 -17.84 14.32 17.34
C PHE A 373 -17.11 14.85 18.60
N ILE A 374 -17.82 15.55 19.48
CA ILE A 374 -17.27 15.99 20.77
C ILE A 374 -16.84 14.79 21.62
N LYS A 375 -17.64 13.71 21.68
CA LYS A 375 -17.23 12.48 22.38
C LYS A 375 -15.96 11.87 21.78
N SER A 376 -15.83 11.86 20.46
CA SER A 376 -14.62 11.40 19.77
C SER A 376 -13.39 12.25 20.16
N ILE A 377 -13.53 13.57 20.30
CA ILE A 377 -12.44 14.45 20.76
C ILE A 377 -11.90 14.02 22.14
N PHE A 378 -12.78 13.79 23.11
CA PHE A 378 -12.37 13.34 24.45
C PHE A 378 -11.74 11.94 24.40
N LYS A 379 -12.29 11.05 23.56
CA LYS A 379 -11.77 9.70 23.38
C LYS A 379 -10.36 9.71 22.78
N ILE A 380 -10.12 10.49 21.73
CA ILE A 380 -8.81 10.69 21.09
C ILE A 380 -7.79 11.19 22.12
N LYS A 381 -8.13 12.20 22.93
CA LYS A 381 -7.24 12.69 24.00
C LYS A 381 -6.89 11.60 25.01
N ARG A 382 -7.86 10.78 25.40
CA ARG A 382 -7.69 9.71 26.37
C ARG A 382 -6.82 8.57 25.83
N LEU A 383 -7.09 8.11 24.61
CA LEU A 383 -6.36 7.00 23.96
C LEU A 383 -4.88 7.36 23.78
N HIS A 384 -4.60 8.58 23.32
CA HIS A 384 -3.25 9.01 22.97
C HIS A 384 -2.56 9.83 24.06
N ARG A 385 -3.03 9.75 25.31
CA ARG A 385 -2.47 10.52 26.44
C ARG A 385 -1.01 10.20 26.68
N ASN A 386 -0.64 8.93 26.54
CA ASN A 386 0.67 8.39 26.88
C ASN A 386 1.64 8.34 25.68
N MET A 387 1.23 8.82 24.50
CA MET A 387 2.15 9.04 23.39
C MET A 387 2.97 10.29 23.73
N ASN A 388 4.21 10.09 24.19
CA ASN A 388 5.16 11.15 24.49
C ASN A 388 6.39 11.01 23.61
#